data_AF-A0A8T0GRE6-F1
#
_entry.id   AF-A0A8T0GRE6-F1
#
_cell.length_a   1.000
_cell.length_b   1.000
_cell.length_c   1.000
_cell.angle_alpha   90.00
_cell.angle_beta   90.00
_cell.angle_gamma   90.00
#
_symmetry.space_group_name_H-M   'P 1'
#
loop_
_entity.id
_entity.type
_entity.pdbx_description
1 polymer ?
#
loop_
_entity_poly.entity_id
_entity_poly.type
_entity_poly.pdbx_seq_one_letter_code
_entity_poly.pdbx_strand_id
1 'polypeptide(L)'
;MKLGDPPKPFYLHIDTGSGQTWVLCANGETLSIISSLGPNGLLVTEEESVVACIGPTESLCRAHTSDPEHNMRCEEEDDYACFFSIMYADSSVYLGVVVNESMTLSMQDASEKRVFTLFGCVLEKHSRVEKLPLLTDGVVGLGRCEGSLVDQLWTSNVIQKKILGVCLAKELRQRSSGPLPAGRVGFISLGMDFSSKFDSQNLVWSKLAGPEKDCMLAAKLLFVIVGNRKIAIVLESDHSNNAGLTMGFDTGSEMSYFRQDVYDQLMKSGSVGDLHK
;
A
#
# COMPACT_ATOMS: atom_id res chain seq x y z
N MET A 1 -7.48 2.70 11.38
CA MET A 1 -6.81 3.99 11.68
C MET A 1 -7.88 5.01 12.04
N LYS A 2 -7.59 6.12 12.72
CA LYS A 2 -8.56 7.22 12.85
C LYS A 2 -8.07 8.47 12.12
N LEU A 3 -8.95 9.15 11.40
CA LEU A 3 -8.65 10.32 10.58
C LEU A 3 -9.60 11.49 10.91
N GLY A 4 -9.14 12.71 10.67
CA GLY A 4 -9.91 13.94 10.81
C GLY A 4 -10.04 14.47 12.24
N ASP A 5 -10.74 15.60 12.36
CA ASP A 5 -11.10 16.26 13.61
C ASP A 5 -12.62 16.49 13.67
N PRO A 6 -13.38 15.78 14.53
CA PRO A 6 -12.92 14.80 15.51
C PRO A 6 -12.43 13.48 14.88
N PRO A 7 -11.52 12.73 15.53
CA PRO A 7 -10.99 11.48 14.99
C PRO A 7 -12.06 10.39 14.75
N LYS A 8 -12.24 10.00 13.48
CA LYS A 8 -13.21 8.99 13.04
C LYS A 8 -12.50 7.72 12.56
N PRO A 9 -13.00 6.50 12.86
CA PRO A 9 -12.37 5.27 12.39
C PRO A 9 -12.51 5.06 10.88
N PHE A 10 -11.44 4.57 10.26
CA PHE A 10 -11.37 4.11 8.87
C PHE A 10 -10.66 2.75 8.81
N TYR A 11 -11.23 1.83 8.04
CA TYR A 11 -10.72 0.49 7.77
C TYR A 11 -10.06 0.50 6.40
N LEU A 12 -8.73 0.51 6.39
CA LEU A 12 -7.94 0.67 5.18
C LEU A 12 -7.38 -0.68 4.73
N HIS A 13 -7.35 -0.87 3.42
CA HIS A 13 -6.64 -1.98 2.80
C HIS A 13 -5.13 -1.77 2.95
N ILE A 14 -4.41 -2.79 3.40
CA ILE A 14 -2.99 -2.70 3.68
C ILE A 14 -2.25 -3.03 2.39
N ASP A 15 -1.44 -2.09 1.90
CA ASP A 15 -0.77 -2.23 0.61
C ASP A 15 0.72 -1.90 0.75
N THR A 16 1.57 -2.89 0.49
CA THR A 16 3.04 -2.73 0.46
C THR A 16 3.60 -2.68 -0.95
N GLY A 17 2.73 -2.87 -1.95
CA GLY A 17 3.01 -2.73 -3.38
C GLY A 17 2.91 -1.29 -3.88
N SER A 18 2.21 -0.39 -3.17
CA SER A 18 2.10 1.03 -3.52
C SER A 18 2.50 1.98 -2.38
N GLY A 19 2.88 3.22 -2.72
CA GLY A 19 3.30 4.25 -1.75
C GLY A 19 2.16 5.16 -1.27
N GLN A 20 1.15 5.35 -2.10
CA GLN A 20 0.08 6.32 -1.85
C GLN A 20 -0.92 5.79 -0.83
N THR A 21 -1.16 6.57 0.22
CA THR A 21 -2.29 6.36 1.14
C THR A 21 -3.44 7.24 0.68
N TRP A 22 -4.64 6.70 0.64
CA TRP A 22 -5.83 7.47 0.27
C TRP A 22 -7.10 6.93 0.91
N VAL A 23 -8.10 7.81 1.04
CA VAL A 23 -9.46 7.47 1.50
C VAL A 23 -10.50 8.13 0.63
N LEU A 24 -11.73 7.60 0.65
CA LEU A 24 -12.86 8.27 0.02
C LEU A 24 -13.26 9.50 0.82
N CYS A 25 -13.51 10.60 0.12
CA CYS A 25 -13.75 11.91 0.72
C CYS A 25 -14.98 12.65 0.19
N ALA A 26 -15.45 13.60 0.99
CA ALA A 26 -16.18 14.78 0.56
C ALA A 26 -15.38 16.01 1.01
N ASN A 27 -15.21 16.99 0.13
CA ASN A 27 -14.47 18.21 0.42
C ASN A 27 -15.34 19.42 0.06
N GLY A 28 -15.72 20.22 1.05
CA GLY A 28 -16.50 21.45 0.86
C GLY A 28 -17.70 21.27 -0.07
N GLU A 29 -17.76 22.10 -1.12
CA GLU A 29 -18.80 22.07 -2.16
C GLU A 29 -18.55 21.03 -3.27
N THR A 30 -17.38 20.36 -3.29
CA THR A 30 -17.06 19.40 -4.34
C THR A 30 -17.88 18.12 -4.17
N LEU A 31 -18.83 17.92 -5.08
CA LEU A 31 -19.68 16.74 -5.11
C LEU A 31 -18.84 15.50 -5.46
N SER A 32 -18.50 14.73 -4.44
CA SER A 32 -17.98 13.37 -4.61
C SER A 32 -18.95 12.54 -5.46
N ILE A 33 -18.46 11.99 -6.58
CA ILE A 33 -19.25 11.15 -7.50
C ILE A 33 -19.04 9.66 -7.14
N ILE A 34 -18.96 9.37 -5.83
CA ILE A 34 -18.73 8.02 -5.33
C ILE A 34 -20.08 7.34 -5.07
N SER A 35 -20.37 6.31 -5.86
CA SER A 35 -21.62 5.52 -5.74
C SER A 35 -21.52 4.34 -4.79
N SER A 36 -20.31 3.90 -4.43
CA SER A 36 -20.04 2.80 -3.50
C SER A 36 -19.07 3.23 -2.40
N LEU A 37 -19.53 3.13 -1.15
CA LEU A 37 -18.77 3.51 0.03
C LEU A 37 -18.20 2.29 0.76
N GLY A 38 -17.14 2.53 1.52
CA GLY A 38 -16.64 1.62 2.54
C GLY A 38 -17.50 1.63 3.82
N PRO A 39 -17.19 0.77 4.80
CA PRO A 39 -17.97 0.61 6.04
C PRO A 39 -18.10 1.87 6.91
N ASN A 40 -17.16 2.81 6.84
CA ASN A 40 -17.15 4.05 7.62
C ASN A 40 -17.51 5.29 6.78
N GLY A 41 -17.82 5.13 5.50
CA GLY A 41 -18.24 6.22 4.61
C GLY A 41 -17.10 7.19 4.26
N LEU A 42 -17.44 8.44 4.00
CA LEU A 42 -16.50 9.47 3.57
C LEU A 42 -15.77 10.12 4.76
N LEU A 43 -14.53 10.55 4.52
CA LEU A 43 -13.87 11.60 5.30
C LEU A 43 -14.38 12.96 4.80
N VAL A 44 -14.84 13.81 5.71
CA VAL A 44 -15.16 15.20 5.39
C VAL A 44 -13.94 16.03 5.72
N THR A 45 -13.41 16.76 4.73
CA THR A 45 -12.29 17.69 4.90
C THR A 45 -12.73 19.11 4.58
N GLU A 46 -12.10 20.07 5.25
CA GLU A 46 -12.25 21.48 4.92
C GLU A 46 -11.41 21.84 3.70
N GLU A 47 -11.72 22.96 3.05
CA GLU A 47 -10.97 23.45 1.87
C GLU A 47 -9.52 23.77 2.22
N GLU A 48 -9.26 24.28 3.43
CA GLU A 48 -7.92 24.59 3.92
C GLU A 48 -7.04 23.36 4.16
N SER A 49 -7.63 22.16 4.21
CA SER A 49 -6.88 20.91 4.27
C SER A 49 -6.26 20.56 2.92
N VAL A 50 -6.70 21.17 1.81
CA VAL A 50 -6.17 20.89 0.46
C VAL A 50 -4.76 21.45 0.31
N VAL A 51 -3.86 20.60 -0.17
CA VAL A 51 -2.47 20.98 -0.47
C VAL A 51 -2.45 21.71 -1.81
N ALA A 52 -1.85 22.90 -1.86
CA ALA A 52 -1.63 23.60 -3.12
C ALA A 52 -0.39 23.04 -3.85
N CYS A 53 -0.46 22.95 -5.18
CA CYS A 53 0.65 22.56 -6.05
C CYS A 53 1.66 23.69 -6.29
N ILE A 54 1.44 24.88 -5.72
CA ILE A 54 2.34 26.02 -5.79
C ILE A 54 2.75 26.50 -4.39
N GLY A 55 3.75 27.37 -4.35
CA GLY A 55 4.13 28.07 -3.12
C GLY A 55 4.74 27.13 -2.06
N PRO A 56 4.51 27.39 -0.76
CA PRO A 56 5.17 26.65 0.32
C PRO A 56 4.88 25.13 0.33
N THR A 57 3.75 24.71 -0.23
CA THR A 57 3.29 23.32 -0.24
C THR A 57 3.62 22.56 -1.53
N GLU A 58 4.24 23.21 -2.53
CA GLU A 58 4.60 22.59 -3.81
C GLU A 58 5.45 21.32 -3.62
N SER A 59 6.46 21.38 -2.75
CA SER A 59 7.33 20.23 -2.47
C SER A 59 6.56 19.05 -1.87
N LEU A 60 5.53 19.33 -1.07
CA LEU A 60 4.64 18.32 -0.47
C LEU A 60 3.76 17.67 -1.56
N CYS A 61 3.25 18.46 -2.49
CA CYS A 61 2.48 17.96 -3.64
C CYS A 61 3.35 17.05 -4.52
N ARG A 62 4.55 17.51 -4.90
CA ARG A 62 5.48 16.73 -5.73
C ARG A 62 5.89 15.41 -5.10
N ALA A 63 6.07 15.37 -3.78
CA ALA A 63 6.42 14.14 -3.06
C ALA A 63 5.29 13.10 -3.06
N HIS A 64 4.03 13.52 -3.17
CA HIS A 64 2.87 12.61 -3.11
C HIS A 64 2.40 12.14 -4.50
N THR A 65 2.82 12.82 -5.57
CA THR A 65 2.47 12.49 -6.95
C THR A 65 3.55 11.59 -7.56
N SER A 66 3.18 10.39 -8.01
CA SER A 66 4.10 9.38 -8.58
C SER A 66 4.72 9.78 -9.93
N ASP A 67 4.13 10.76 -10.62
CA ASP A 67 4.68 11.40 -11.82
C ASP A 67 4.26 12.88 -11.84
N PRO A 68 4.95 13.77 -11.11
CA PRO A 68 4.55 15.16 -10.97
C PRO A 68 4.58 15.93 -12.30
N GLU A 69 5.33 15.48 -13.30
CA GLU A 69 5.43 16.15 -14.59
C GLU A 69 4.19 15.93 -15.46
N HIS A 70 3.54 14.76 -15.35
CA HIS A 70 2.36 14.43 -16.16
C HIS A 70 1.05 14.44 -15.38
N ASN A 71 1.09 14.19 -14.07
CA ASN A 71 -0.12 13.98 -13.26
C ASN A 71 -0.48 15.17 -12.35
N MET A 72 0.39 16.17 -12.22
CA MET A 72 0.10 17.35 -11.41
C MET A 72 -0.71 18.37 -12.22
N ARG A 73 -2.03 18.30 -12.12
CA ARG A 73 -2.91 19.38 -12.61
C ARG A 73 -2.78 20.55 -11.64
N CYS A 74 -2.37 21.71 -12.15
CA CYS A 74 -2.02 22.86 -11.33
C CYS A 74 -2.57 24.14 -11.99
N GLU A 75 -3.89 24.26 -12.00
CA GLU A 75 -4.65 25.31 -12.70
C GLU A 75 -5.20 26.34 -11.71
N GLU A 76 -5.22 27.61 -12.11
CA GLU A 76 -5.78 28.71 -11.30
C GLU A 76 -7.30 28.55 -11.09
N GLU A 77 -8.00 27.97 -12.07
CA GLU A 77 -9.44 27.69 -11.99
C GLU A 77 -9.80 26.71 -10.86
N ASP A 78 -8.84 25.86 -10.46
CA ASP A 78 -8.98 24.89 -9.38
C ASP A 78 -8.26 25.37 -8.09
N ASP A 79 -8.03 26.68 -7.93
CA ASP A 79 -7.28 27.30 -6.82
C ASP A 79 -5.91 26.65 -6.56
N TYR A 80 -5.27 26.16 -7.63
CA TYR A 80 -4.00 25.44 -7.59
C TYR A 80 -4.00 24.23 -6.65
N ALA A 81 -5.14 23.53 -6.51
CA ALA A 81 -5.22 22.30 -5.75
C ALA A 81 -4.28 21.21 -6.30
N CYS A 82 -3.63 20.46 -5.42
CA CYS A 82 -2.77 19.35 -5.79
C CYS A 82 -3.63 18.11 -6.13
N PHE A 83 -3.99 17.97 -7.40
CA PHE A 83 -4.69 16.77 -7.86
C PHE A 83 -3.76 15.57 -8.01
N PHE A 84 -4.32 14.38 -7.82
CA PHE A 84 -3.64 13.12 -8.08
C PHE A 84 -4.57 12.13 -8.80
N SER A 85 -3.94 11.18 -9.49
CA SER A 85 -4.58 10.04 -10.13
C SER A 85 -3.80 8.78 -9.81
N ILE A 86 -4.50 7.74 -9.36
CA ILE A 86 -3.90 6.42 -9.09
C ILE A 86 -4.65 5.38 -9.90
N MET A 87 -3.89 4.51 -10.57
CA MET A 87 -4.41 3.34 -11.26
C MET A 87 -3.82 2.07 -10.64
N TYR A 88 -4.68 1.14 -10.24
CA TYR A 88 -4.27 -0.16 -9.73
C TYR A 88 -4.23 -1.23 -10.82
N ALA A 89 -3.59 -2.36 -10.53
CA ALA A 89 -3.41 -3.47 -11.48
C ALA A 89 -4.72 -4.07 -11.99
N ASP A 90 -5.82 -3.93 -11.24
CA ASP A 90 -7.17 -4.31 -11.64
C ASP A 90 -7.84 -3.30 -12.59
N SER A 91 -7.09 -2.27 -13.02
CA SER A 91 -7.55 -1.15 -13.84
C SER A 91 -8.56 -0.22 -13.15
N SER A 92 -8.70 -0.30 -11.82
CA SER A 92 -9.44 0.72 -11.08
C SER A 92 -8.65 2.02 -11.01
N VAL A 93 -9.33 3.14 -11.23
CA VAL A 93 -8.77 4.49 -11.23
C VAL A 93 -9.44 5.30 -10.13
N TYR A 94 -8.63 5.99 -9.34
CA TYR A 94 -9.05 6.86 -8.26
C TYR A 94 -8.49 8.26 -8.49
N LEU A 95 -9.35 9.26 -8.47
CA LEU A 95 -9.02 10.66 -8.70
C LEU A 95 -9.41 11.50 -7.49
N GLY A 96 -8.62 12.51 -7.18
CA GLY A 96 -8.90 13.39 -6.06
C GLY A 96 -7.80 14.43 -5.83
N VAL A 97 -7.79 14.97 -4.61
CA VAL A 97 -6.83 16.00 -4.17
C VAL A 97 -6.00 15.49 -3.01
N VAL A 98 -4.75 15.93 -2.92
CA VAL A 98 -3.90 15.66 -1.75
C VAL A 98 -4.32 16.60 -0.63
N VAL A 99 -4.56 16.04 0.55
CA VAL A 99 -4.90 16.80 1.77
C VAL A 99 -3.85 16.62 2.84
N ASN A 100 -3.62 17.65 3.64
CA ASN A 100 -2.84 17.58 4.87
C ASN A 100 -3.78 17.53 6.06
N GLU A 101 -4.08 16.33 6.52
CA GLU A 101 -5.10 16.13 7.55
C GLU A 101 -4.59 15.25 8.69
N SER A 102 -5.30 15.33 9.82
CA SER A 102 -4.91 14.65 11.02
C SER A 102 -5.20 13.15 10.99
N MET A 103 -4.21 12.39 11.45
CA MET A 103 -4.21 10.95 11.60
C MET A 103 -3.86 10.60 13.04
N THR A 104 -4.67 9.76 13.67
CA THR A 104 -4.39 9.27 15.03
C THR A 104 -3.83 7.86 14.96
N LEU A 105 -2.61 7.71 15.48
CA LEU A 105 -1.84 6.48 15.52
C LEU A 105 -1.83 5.88 16.93
N SER A 106 -1.99 4.56 17.01
CA SER A 106 -1.79 3.83 18.27
C SER A 106 -0.31 3.57 18.50
N MET A 107 0.19 3.99 19.66
CA MET A 107 1.58 3.84 20.07
C MET A 107 1.80 2.53 20.84
N GLN A 108 3.06 2.13 21.00
CA GLN A 108 3.43 0.88 21.68
C GLN A 108 3.01 0.86 23.17
N ASP A 109 3.00 2.02 23.82
CA ASP A 109 2.56 2.22 25.20
C ASP A 109 1.02 2.33 25.33
N ALA A 110 0.29 1.96 24.27
CA ALA A 110 -1.16 2.06 24.14
C ALA A 110 -1.72 3.50 24.18
N SER A 111 -0.86 4.52 24.15
CA SER A 111 -1.29 5.90 23.94
C SER A 111 -1.72 6.12 22.48
N GLU A 112 -2.47 7.19 22.26
CA GLU A 112 -2.79 7.67 20.92
C GLU A 112 -1.97 8.93 20.61
N LYS A 113 -1.35 8.98 19.44
CA LYS A 113 -0.63 10.17 18.95
C LYS A 113 -1.32 10.71 17.71
N ARG A 114 -1.75 11.97 17.79
CA ARG A 114 -2.25 12.71 16.64
C ARG A 114 -1.08 13.31 15.87
N VAL A 115 -1.05 13.09 14.56
CA VAL A 115 -0.06 13.59 13.62
C VAL A 115 -0.77 14.16 12.40
N PHE A 116 -0.16 15.14 11.72
CA PHE A 116 -0.65 15.61 10.42
C PHE A 116 0.14 14.91 9.32
N THR A 117 -0.59 14.37 8.34
CA THR A 117 -0.02 13.57 7.25
C THR A 117 -0.72 13.91 5.95
N LEU A 118 0.04 13.85 4.87
CA LEU A 118 -0.44 13.96 3.51
C LEU A 118 -1.02 12.63 3.05
N PHE A 119 -2.23 12.66 2.52
CA PHE A 119 -2.82 11.51 1.85
C PHE A 119 -3.82 11.95 0.79
N GLY A 120 -4.14 11.04 -0.12
CA GLY A 120 -5.12 11.27 -1.16
C GLY A 120 -6.55 11.30 -0.61
N CYS A 121 -7.27 12.36 -0.92
CA CYS A 121 -8.69 12.51 -0.69
C CYS A 121 -9.42 12.22 -2.00
N VAL A 122 -9.89 10.98 -2.17
CA VAL A 122 -10.52 10.52 -3.41
C VAL A 122 -11.93 11.10 -3.52
N LEU A 123 -12.21 11.75 -4.65
CA LEU A 123 -13.48 12.37 -4.98
C LEU A 123 -14.22 11.62 -6.09
N GLU A 124 -13.48 10.91 -6.95
CA GLU A 124 -14.03 10.12 -8.05
C GLU A 124 -13.36 8.75 -8.14
N LYS A 125 -14.14 7.75 -8.52
CA LYS A 125 -13.68 6.37 -8.72
C LYS A 125 -14.25 5.83 -10.02
N HIS A 126 -13.38 5.28 -10.86
CA HIS A 126 -13.77 4.53 -12.06
C HIS A 126 -13.29 3.09 -11.92
N SER A 127 -14.21 2.13 -11.97
CA SER A 127 -13.84 0.71 -11.85
C SER A 127 -14.82 -0.16 -12.63
N ARG A 128 -14.47 -1.41 -12.93
CA ARG A 128 -15.43 -2.32 -13.59
C ARG A 128 -16.57 -2.76 -12.66
N VAL A 129 -16.43 -2.59 -11.35
CA VAL A 129 -17.34 -3.07 -10.31
C VAL A 129 -17.83 -1.90 -9.46
N GLU A 130 -18.44 -0.89 -10.08
CA GLU A 130 -18.88 0.33 -9.37
C GLU A 130 -20.02 0.09 -8.37
N LYS A 131 -20.77 -1.00 -8.52
CA LYS A 131 -22.06 -1.20 -7.82
C LYS A 131 -21.99 -1.97 -6.50
N LEU A 132 -20.82 -2.50 -6.11
CA LEU A 132 -20.67 -3.19 -4.83
C LEU A 132 -20.05 -2.24 -3.79
N PRO A 133 -20.53 -2.24 -2.53
CA PRO A 133 -19.86 -1.54 -1.45
C PRO A 133 -18.38 -1.96 -1.37
N LEU A 134 -17.50 -0.99 -1.11
CA LEU A 134 -16.11 -1.31 -0.87
C LEU A 134 -15.97 -2.05 0.45
N LEU A 135 -15.07 -3.04 0.49
CA LEU A 135 -14.76 -3.76 1.73
C LEU A 135 -13.95 -2.90 2.71
N THR A 136 -13.32 -1.84 2.20
CA THR A 136 -12.46 -0.91 2.93
C THR A 136 -12.84 0.53 2.56
N ASP A 137 -12.46 1.48 3.41
CA ASP A 137 -12.70 2.91 3.21
C ASP A 137 -11.62 3.59 2.37
N GLY A 138 -10.58 2.84 1.99
CA GLY A 138 -9.41 3.31 1.28
C GLY A 138 -8.24 2.34 1.36
N VAL A 139 -7.05 2.84 1.08
CA VAL A 139 -5.78 2.10 1.08
C VAL A 139 -4.75 2.83 1.93
N VAL A 140 -3.98 2.07 2.72
CA VAL A 140 -2.76 2.56 3.36
C VAL A 140 -1.55 2.03 2.58
N GLY A 141 -0.94 2.91 1.78
CA GLY A 141 0.28 2.63 1.05
C GLY A 141 1.51 2.67 1.97
N LEU A 142 2.24 1.56 1.99
CA LEU A 142 3.40 1.30 2.83
C LEU A 142 4.66 0.98 2.00
N GLY A 143 4.60 1.24 0.69
CA GLY A 143 5.71 1.16 -0.23
C GLY A 143 6.86 2.10 0.14
N ARG A 144 8.03 1.81 -0.43
CA ARG A 144 9.28 2.53 -0.21
C ARG A 144 9.46 3.64 -1.24
N CYS A 145 8.74 4.75 -1.05
CA CYS A 145 8.99 5.98 -1.78
C CYS A 145 8.80 7.22 -0.92
N GLU A 146 9.33 8.34 -1.42
CA GLU A 146 9.12 9.66 -0.85
C GLU A 146 7.62 9.96 -0.77
N GLY A 147 7.20 10.66 0.29
CA GLY A 147 5.79 11.01 0.47
C GLY A 147 4.87 9.85 0.88
N SER A 148 5.34 8.60 0.92
CA SER A 148 4.60 7.49 1.54
C SER A 148 4.39 7.71 3.04
N LEU A 149 3.41 7.02 3.65
CA LEU A 149 3.14 7.19 5.08
C LEU A 149 4.39 6.89 5.93
N VAL A 150 5.14 5.85 5.61
CA VAL A 150 6.36 5.47 6.36
C VAL A 150 7.42 6.55 6.24
N ASP A 151 7.56 7.15 5.05
CA ASP A 151 8.49 8.24 4.80
C ASP A 151 8.11 9.51 5.58
N GLN A 152 6.83 9.90 5.52
CA GLN A 152 6.32 11.06 6.24
C GLN A 152 6.47 10.94 7.76
N LEU A 153 6.17 9.78 8.35
CA LEU A 153 6.33 9.55 9.78
C LEU A 153 7.80 9.59 10.22
N TRP A 154 8.71 9.20 9.34
CA TRP A 154 10.14 9.29 9.61
C TRP A 154 10.62 10.75 9.51
N THR A 155 10.26 11.46 8.44
CA THR A 155 10.65 12.86 8.21
C THR A 155 10.11 13.79 9.31
N SER A 156 8.91 13.49 9.85
CA SER A 156 8.30 14.22 10.97
C SER A 156 8.78 13.75 12.36
N ASN A 157 9.78 12.87 12.44
CA ASN A 157 10.32 12.31 13.68
C ASN A 157 9.27 11.59 14.57
N VAL A 158 8.18 11.10 13.97
CA VAL A 158 7.21 10.24 14.67
C VAL A 158 7.81 8.85 14.89
N ILE A 159 8.57 8.36 13.91
CA ILE A 159 9.35 7.13 14.00
C ILE A 159 10.85 7.42 13.85
N GLN A 160 11.69 6.65 14.54
CA GLN A 160 13.15 6.84 14.55
C GLN A 160 13.88 6.06 13.44
N LYS A 161 13.25 5.02 12.89
CA LYS A 161 13.82 4.18 11.82
C LYS A 161 12.75 3.92 10.77
N LYS A 162 13.12 3.84 9.49
CA LYS A 162 12.23 3.38 8.40
C LYS A 162 12.15 1.86 8.39
N ILE A 163 11.52 1.28 9.40
CA ILE A 163 11.29 -0.18 9.51
C ILE A 163 9.80 -0.45 9.41
N LEU A 164 9.43 -1.35 8.49
CA LEU A 164 8.08 -1.90 8.38
C LEU A 164 8.10 -3.34 8.87
N GLY A 165 7.22 -3.65 9.81
CA GLY A 165 6.92 -5.02 10.24
C GLY A 165 5.48 -5.37 9.91
N VAL A 166 5.28 -6.51 9.25
CA VAL A 166 3.96 -7.03 8.91
C VAL A 166 3.85 -8.46 9.41
N CYS A 167 2.84 -8.73 10.22
CA CYS A 167 2.47 -10.07 10.66
C CYS A 167 0.99 -10.26 10.37
N LEU A 168 0.69 -10.90 9.24
CA LEU A 168 -0.68 -11.21 8.85
C LEU A 168 -1.19 -12.41 9.63
N ALA A 169 -2.45 -12.34 10.06
CA ALA A 169 -3.14 -13.48 10.59
C ALA A 169 -3.24 -14.58 9.52
N LYS A 170 -3.09 -15.84 9.90
CA LYS A 170 -3.60 -16.92 9.04
C LYS A 170 -5.10 -16.70 8.89
N GLU A 171 -5.60 -16.87 7.67
CA GLU A 171 -7.02 -16.82 7.36
C GLU A 171 -7.81 -17.57 8.43
N LEU A 172 -8.60 -16.83 9.20
CA LEU A 172 -9.63 -17.41 10.04
C LEU A 172 -10.71 -17.86 9.08
N ARG A 173 -10.54 -19.05 8.50
CA ARG A 173 -11.63 -19.70 7.76
C ARG A 173 -12.85 -19.56 8.64
N GLN A 174 -13.82 -18.78 8.17
CA GLN A 174 -15.16 -18.84 8.70
C GLN A 174 -15.58 -20.30 8.53
N ARG A 175 -15.41 -21.09 9.59
CA ARG A 175 -16.44 -22.06 9.92
C ARG A 175 -17.69 -21.22 10.08
N SER A 176 -18.51 -21.31 9.06
CA SER A 176 -19.93 -21.00 9.04
C SER A 176 -20.46 -20.95 10.49
N SER A 177 -20.97 -19.80 10.91
CA SER A 177 -21.74 -19.54 12.16
C SER A 177 -21.06 -19.09 13.46
N GLY A 178 -19.75 -18.75 13.50
CA GLY A 178 -19.11 -18.20 14.71
C GLY A 178 -18.84 -16.69 14.66
N PRO A 179 -18.94 -15.92 15.77
CA PRO A 179 -18.41 -14.57 15.83
C PRO A 179 -16.89 -14.60 15.58
N LEU A 180 -16.37 -13.59 14.87
CA LEU A 180 -14.93 -13.36 14.73
C LEU A 180 -14.27 -13.40 16.13
N PRO A 181 -13.10 -14.04 16.30
CA PRO A 181 -12.43 -14.05 17.59
C PRO A 181 -12.17 -12.62 18.04
N ALA A 182 -12.59 -12.29 19.26
CA ALA A 182 -12.37 -11.00 19.87
C ALA A 182 -10.85 -10.83 20.12
N GLY A 183 -10.18 -10.01 19.31
CA GLY A 183 -8.76 -9.70 19.50
C GLY A 183 -8.03 -9.29 18.23
N ARG A 184 -6.78 -8.84 18.39
CA ARG A 184 -5.86 -8.60 17.27
C ARG A 184 -5.41 -9.93 16.69
N VAL A 185 -5.72 -10.17 15.42
CA VAL A 185 -5.37 -11.43 14.72
C VAL A 185 -4.02 -11.34 13.99
N GLY A 186 -3.50 -10.13 13.80
CA GLY A 186 -2.20 -9.80 13.22
C GLY A 186 -1.80 -8.37 13.59
N PHE A 187 -0.67 -7.88 13.06
CA PHE A 187 -0.24 -6.50 13.29
C PHE A 187 0.57 -5.92 12.12
N ILE A 188 0.55 -4.59 12.05
CA ILE A 188 1.53 -3.78 11.33
C ILE A 188 2.23 -2.91 12.35
N SER A 189 3.53 -2.70 12.15
CA SER A 189 4.33 -1.83 12.97
C SER A 189 5.23 -0.96 12.10
N LEU A 190 5.29 0.33 12.42
CA LEU A 190 6.12 1.31 11.75
C LEU A 190 7.20 1.79 12.74
N GLY A 191 8.46 1.71 12.35
CA GLY A 191 9.62 2.17 13.13
C GLY A 191 10.08 1.28 14.27
N MET A 192 9.38 0.17 14.55
CA MET A 192 9.81 -0.78 15.57
C MET A 192 10.85 -1.74 15.01
N ASP A 193 11.95 -1.88 15.74
CA ASP A 193 13.00 -2.83 15.44
C ASP A 193 12.74 -4.15 16.19
N PHE A 194 12.50 -5.22 15.43
CA PHE A 194 12.28 -6.56 15.99
C PHE A 194 13.53 -7.44 15.96
N SER A 195 14.67 -6.94 15.51
CA SER A 195 15.90 -7.73 15.40
C SER A 195 16.33 -8.35 16.73
N SER A 196 16.01 -7.71 17.86
CA SER A 196 16.29 -8.25 19.21
C SER A 196 15.25 -9.28 19.70
N LYS A 197 14.06 -9.33 19.10
CA LYS A 197 12.96 -10.22 19.49
C LYS A 197 13.02 -11.57 18.80
N PHE A 198 13.69 -11.64 17.65
CA PHE A 198 13.88 -12.88 16.91
C PHE A 198 15.35 -13.26 16.97
N ASP A 199 15.65 -14.49 17.39
CA ASP A 199 17.01 -15.02 17.31
C ASP A 199 17.47 -15.02 15.84
N SER A 200 18.73 -14.66 15.62
CA SER A 200 19.45 -14.78 14.36
C SER A 200 19.27 -16.12 13.64
N GLN A 201 18.99 -17.21 14.37
CA GLN A 201 18.72 -18.53 13.79
C GLN A 201 17.36 -18.63 13.08
N ASN A 202 16.41 -17.75 13.38
CA ASN A 202 15.03 -17.79 12.86
C ASN A 202 14.73 -16.64 11.89
N LEU A 203 15.68 -15.73 11.65
CA LEU A 203 15.55 -14.64 10.70
C LEU A 203 16.41 -14.90 9.46
N VAL A 204 15.79 -14.86 8.29
CA VAL A 204 16.49 -14.88 7.01
C VAL A 204 16.43 -13.48 6.42
N TRP A 205 17.59 -12.91 6.11
CA TRP A 205 17.70 -11.58 5.52
C TRP A 205 17.99 -11.69 4.02
N SER A 206 17.37 -10.81 3.25
CA SER A 206 17.69 -10.59 1.84
C SER A 206 17.89 -9.11 1.59
N LYS A 207 18.78 -8.78 0.65
CA LYS A 207 18.97 -7.39 0.24
C LYS A 207 17.77 -6.99 -0.61
N LEU A 208 17.08 -5.93 -0.20
CA LEU A 208 16.05 -5.31 -1.05
C LEU A 208 16.69 -4.89 -2.38
N ALA A 209 15.94 -5.08 -3.46
CA ALA A 209 16.27 -4.52 -4.75
C ALA A 209 16.39 -2.98 -4.65
N GLY A 210 17.00 -2.37 -5.67
CA GLY A 210 17.01 -0.91 -5.80
C GLY A 210 15.59 -0.34 -5.73
N PRO A 211 15.43 0.96 -5.48
CA PRO A 211 14.11 1.58 -5.54
C PRO A 211 13.48 1.26 -6.89
N GLU A 212 12.35 0.54 -6.86
CA GLU A 212 11.55 0.32 -8.06
C GLU A 212 10.80 1.61 -8.39
N LYS A 213 10.48 1.80 -9.67
CA LYS A 213 9.67 2.95 -10.10
C LYS A 213 8.31 3.01 -9.39
N ASP A 214 7.81 1.85 -8.95
CA ASP A 214 6.44 1.69 -8.46
C ASP A 214 6.35 1.68 -6.92
N CYS A 215 7.36 2.20 -6.21
CA CYS A 215 7.42 2.20 -4.73
C CYS A 215 7.45 0.80 -4.07
N MET A 216 7.43 -0.29 -4.82
CA MET A 216 7.28 -1.63 -4.28
C MET A 216 8.52 -2.08 -3.47
N LEU A 217 8.27 -2.75 -2.35
CA LEU A 217 9.32 -3.48 -1.63
C LEU A 217 9.65 -4.75 -2.39
N ALA A 218 10.83 -4.84 -3.00
CA ALA A 218 11.19 -5.99 -3.82
C ALA A 218 12.54 -6.61 -3.46
N ALA A 219 12.74 -7.87 -3.82
CA ALA A 219 14.03 -8.57 -3.73
C ALA A 219 14.23 -9.51 -4.92
N LYS A 220 15.49 -9.92 -5.16
CA LYS A 220 15.80 -10.88 -6.23
C LYS A 220 15.50 -12.32 -5.81
N LEU A 221 14.64 -13.00 -6.56
CA LEU A 221 14.43 -14.44 -6.52
C LEU A 221 15.34 -15.12 -7.56
N LEU A 222 16.29 -15.94 -7.09
CA LEU A 222 17.26 -16.62 -7.97
C LEU A 222 16.80 -18.02 -8.40
N PHE A 223 16.17 -18.75 -7.48
CA PHE A 223 15.70 -20.10 -7.71
C PHE A 223 14.57 -20.44 -6.74
N VAL A 224 13.74 -21.41 -7.12
CA VAL A 224 12.73 -22.01 -6.25
C VAL A 224 13.10 -23.47 -6.01
N ILE A 225 12.93 -23.93 -4.78
CA ILE A 225 13.10 -25.35 -4.44
C ILE A 225 11.71 -25.97 -4.25
N VAL A 226 11.41 -27.01 -5.03
CA VAL A 226 10.17 -27.80 -4.92
C VAL A 226 10.57 -29.25 -4.68
N GLY A 227 10.28 -29.78 -3.48
CA GLY A 227 10.81 -31.06 -3.03
C GLY A 227 12.34 -31.05 -3.03
N ASN A 228 12.95 -31.96 -3.79
CA ASN A 228 14.41 -32.04 -3.94
C ASN A 228 14.95 -31.35 -5.21
N ARG A 229 14.10 -30.64 -5.96
CA ARG A 229 14.48 -30.00 -7.23
C ARG A 229 14.72 -28.51 -7.04
N LYS A 230 15.87 -28.04 -7.51
CA LYS A 230 16.21 -26.62 -7.61
C LYS A 230 15.92 -26.13 -9.03
N ILE A 231 15.02 -25.17 -9.15
CA ILE A 231 14.59 -24.58 -10.42
C ILE A 231 15.19 -23.17 -10.48
N ALA A 232 16.21 -22.97 -11.32
CA ALA A 232 16.79 -21.64 -11.53
C ALA A 232 15.80 -20.78 -12.33
N ILE A 233 15.62 -19.52 -11.92
CA ILE A 233 14.76 -18.58 -12.64
C ILE A 233 15.60 -17.85 -13.68
N VAL A 234 15.33 -18.14 -14.95
CA VAL A 234 15.98 -17.49 -16.10
C VAL A 234 14.90 -16.79 -16.92
N LEU A 235 15.07 -15.49 -17.13
CA LEU A 235 14.16 -14.69 -17.93
C LEU A 235 14.62 -14.73 -19.39
N GLU A 236 13.79 -15.28 -20.28
CA GLU A 236 14.13 -15.44 -21.71
C GLU A 236 14.42 -14.11 -22.41
N SER A 237 13.85 -13.01 -21.90
CA SER A 237 13.94 -11.66 -22.47
C SER A 237 15.20 -10.90 -22.05
N ASP A 238 15.99 -11.41 -21.10
CA ASP A 238 17.14 -10.68 -20.57
C ASP A 238 18.43 -11.12 -21.28
N HIS A 239 18.74 -10.46 -22.41
CA HIS A 239 20.00 -10.63 -23.15
C HIS A 239 21.25 -10.25 -22.31
N SER A 240 21.08 -9.77 -21.08
CA SER A 240 22.16 -9.32 -20.20
C SER A 240 22.74 -10.38 -19.25
N ASN A 241 22.36 -11.66 -19.37
CA ASN A 241 22.80 -12.73 -18.43
C ASN A 241 22.46 -12.45 -16.95
N ASN A 242 21.55 -11.52 -16.66
CA ASN A 242 21.10 -11.29 -15.28
C ASN A 242 20.23 -12.46 -14.82
N ALA A 243 20.80 -13.30 -13.95
CA ALA A 243 20.06 -14.38 -13.31
C ALA A 243 19.05 -13.81 -12.29
N GLY A 244 17.85 -14.42 -12.26
CA GLY A 244 16.81 -14.16 -11.27
C GLY A 244 15.73 -13.16 -11.70
N LEU A 245 14.60 -13.23 -10.99
CA LEU A 245 13.43 -12.37 -11.13
C LEU A 245 13.38 -11.41 -9.95
N THR A 246 13.19 -10.11 -10.20
CA THR A 246 12.84 -9.19 -9.10
C THR A 246 11.38 -9.41 -8.73
N MET A 247 11.12 -9.74 -7.47
CA MET A 247 9.78 -9.99 -6.94
C MET A 247 9.43 -8.96 -5.89
N GLY A 248 8.24 -8.39 -6.03
CA GLY A 248 7.61 -7.54 -5.04
C GLY A 248 6.98 -8.31 -3.87
N PHE A 249 7.03 -7.72 -2.69
CA PHE A 249 6.31 -8.13 -1.50
C PHE A 249 5.08 -7.24 -1.34
N ASP A 250 3.96 -7.73 -1.84
CA ASP A 250 2.72 -6.96 -1.91
C ASP A 250 1.62 -7.62 -1.06
N THR A 251 1.20 -6.91 -0.02
CA THR A 251 0.08 -7.30 0.85
C THR A 251 -1.28 -6.93 0.26
N GLY A 252 -1.32 -6.08 -0.77
CA GLY A 252 -2.52 -5.78 -1.53
C GLY A 252 -2.86 -6.82 -2.61
N SER A 253 -1.93 -7.73 -2.89
CA SER A 253 -2.15 -8.88 -3.77
C SER A 253 -2.57 -10.11 -2.97
N GLU A 254 -3.71 -10.71 -3.32
CA GLU A 254 -4.22 -11.91 -2.64
C GLU A 254 -3.35 -13.16 -2.84
N MET A 255 -2.62 -13.23 -3.95
CA MET A 255 -1.86 -14.39 -4.40
C MET A 255 -0.46 -13.98 -4.87
N SER A 256 0.46 -14.94 -4.93
CA SER A 256 1.75 -14.74 -5.60
C SER A 256 1.57 -14.84 -7.12
N TYR A 257 1.88 -13.76 -7.82
CA TYR A 257 1.83 -13.69 -9.28
C TYR A 257 3.22 -13.89 -9.87
N PHE A 258 3.31 -14.72 -10.92
CA PHE A 258 4.54 -14.96 -11.67
C PHE A 258 4.31 -14.65 -13.14
N ARG A 259 5.37 -14.16 -13.81
CA ARG A 259 5.38 -14.06 -15.28
C ARG A 259 5.17 -15.44 -15.88
N GLN A 260 4.46 -15.51 -17.00
CA GLN A 260 3.99 -16.78 -17.58
C GLN A 260 5.12 -17.78 -17.84
N ASP A 261 6.25 -17.34 -18.38
CA ASP A 261 7.42 -18.18 -18.63
C ASP A 261 8.04 -18.76 -17.35
N VAL A 262 8.05 -18.00 -16.26
CA VAL A 262 8.51 -18.47 -14.93
C VAL A 262 7.50 -19.44 -14.34
N TYR A 263 6.20 -19.10 -14.41
CA TYR A 263 5.13 -19.96 -13.95
C TYR A 263 5.16 -21.31 -14.67
N ASP A 264 5.33 -21.33 -15.98
CA ASP A 264 5.41 -22.55 -16.78
C ASP A 264 6.63 -23.42 -16.38
N GLN A 265 7.78 -22.81 -16.06
CA GLN A 265 8.95 -23.53 -15.54
C GLN A 265 8.66 -24.17 -14.17
N LEU A 266 7.97 -23.47 -13.28
CA LEU A 266 7.56 -23.98 -11.97
C LEU A 266 6.53 -25.11 -12.08
N MET A 267 5.54 -24.97 -12.98
CA MET A 267 4.50 -25.98 -13.14
C MET A 267 5.02 -27.23 -13.86
N LYS A 268 5.82 -27.10 -14.92
CA LYS A 268 6.43 -28.26 -15.60
C LYS A 268 7.29 -29.11 -14.66
N SER A 269 7.96 -28.48 -13.70
CA SER A 269 8.81 -29.18 -12.73
C SER A 269 8.02 -29.82 -11.59
N GLY A 270 6.81 -29.32 -11.28
CA GLY A 270 5.86 -29.91 -10.33
C GLY A 270 5.01 -31.05 -10.90
N SER A 271 4.75 -31.08 -12.22
CA SER A 271 3.92 -32.10 -12.88
C SER A 271 4.58 -33.47 -13.08
N VAL A 272 5.88 -33.59 -12.77
CA VAL A 272 6.61 -34.87 -12.90
C VAL A 272 6.88 -35.42 -11.50
N GLY A 273 5.83 -35.95 -10.85
CA GLY A 273 6.03 -36.65 -9.58
C GLY A 273 4.83 -37.18 -8.77
N ASP A 274 3.56 -36.82 -9.00
CA ASP A 274 2.48 -37.27 -8.08
C ASP A 274 1.07 -37.43 -8.71
N LEU A 275 0.97 -38.10 -9.85
CA LEU A 275 -0.28 -38.74 -10.29
C LEU A 275 0.10 -40.10 -10.91
N HIS A 276 -0.19 -41.18 -10.17
CA HIS A 276 0.25 -42.57 -10.36
C HIS A 276 1.61 -42.93 -9.76
N LYS A 277 1.62 -43.15 -8.43
CA LYS A 277 1.90 -44.47 -7.85
C LYS A 277 1.42 -44.55 -6.41
#